data_AF-A0A538F9M3-F1
#
_entry.id   AF-A0A538F9M3-F1
#
_cell.length_a   1.000
_cell.length_b   1.000
_cell.length_c   1.000
_cell.angle_alpha   90.00
_cell.angle_beta   90.00
_cell.angle_gamma   90.00
#
_symmetry.space_group_name_H-M   'P 1'
#
loop_
_entity.id
_entity.type
_entity.pdbx_description
1 polymer ?
#
loop_
_entity_poly.entity_id
_entity_poly.type
_entity_poly.pdbx_seq_one_letter_code
_entity_poly.pdbx_strand_id
1 'polypeptide(L)'
;MSPDLPLVLVSNRGPATFERDDRGELEARRSTGGLVTALTGLVHHRDALWIASAMSDADVEVSRSHGGRSFNCELDGVRYRLRLVESDAVAYDQFYNVVANPILWFIQHYLWDLSNAPDIRREEVAAYEEGYRTVNEDLARAVLDEVESDDTVVMLHDYHLYRAPKVLRSARPDLFLHHFIHIPWTQPDAWRVLPSDIREDIFEGVLSNDIIGFHTQAYRRNFLLCCRELFGLEVDDRSGIVRFEGREVWVR
;
A
#
# COMPACT_ATOMS: atom_id res chain seq x y z
N MET A 1 -21.48 -9.35 -10.29
CA MET A 1 -20.07 -9.72 -10.08
C MET A 1 -20.06 -11.16 -9.61
N SER A 2 -19.29 -12.03 -10.26
CA SER A 2 -19.19 -13.44 -9.85
C SER A 2 -18.64 -13.50 -8.41
N PRO A 3 -19.21 -14.33 -7.51
CA PRO A 3 -18.79 -14.38 -6.11
C PRO A 3 -17.34 -14.85 -5.89
N ASP A 4 -16.70 -15.44 -6.92
CA ASP A 4 -15.48 -16.25 -6.80
C ASP A 4 -14.22 -15.65 -7.45
N LEU A 5 -14.19 -14.34 -7.74
CA LEU A 5 -12.98 -13.73 -8.28
C LEU A 5 -11.81 -13.85 -7.29
N PRO A 6 -10.62 -14.32 -7.74
CA PRO A 6 -9.43 -14.34 -6.90
C PRO A 6 -9.16 -12.95 -6.32
N LEU A 7 -8.94 -12.90 -5.01
CA LEU A 7 -8.69 -11.66 -4.28
C LEU A 7 -7.27 -11.67 -3.71
N VAL A 8 -6.49 -10.66 -4.07
CA VAL A 8 -5.17 -10.41 -3.49
C VAL A 8 -5.23 -9.14 -2.67
N LEU A 9 -5.04 -9.26 -1.37
CA LEU A 9 -4.90 -8.13 -0.44
C LEU A 9 -3.41 -7.82 -0.27
N VAL A 10 -3.03 -6.56 -0.39
CA VAL A 10 -1.65 -6.10 -0.21
C VAL A 10 -1.60 -4.99 0.83
N SER A 11 -0.80 -5.16 1.87
CA SER A 11 -0.61 -4.15 2.93
C SER A 11 0.79 -4.24 3.50
N ASN A 12 1.29 -3.18 4.15
CA ASN A 12 2.59 -3.27 4.84
C ASN A 12 2.56 -4.32 5.97
N ARG A 13 1.51 -4.27 6.80
CA ARG A 13 1.32 -5.23 7.90
C ARG A 13 0.28 -6.27 7.51
N GLY A 14 0.66 -7.54 7.60
CA GLY A 14 -0.22 -8.69 7.37
C GLY A 14 -1.20 -8.95 8.52
N PRO A 15 -2.10 -9.92 8.37
CA PRO A 15 -3.06 -10.31 9.40
C PRO A 15 -2.40 -11.08 10.56
N ALA A 16 -1.24 -11.70 10.30
CA ALA A 16 -0.40 -12.37 11.28
C ALA A 16 1.02 -11.79 11.27
N THR A 17 1.64 -11.75 12.44
CA THR A 17 3.08 -11.60 12.67
C THR A 17 3.59 -12.82 13.41
N PHE A 18 4.87 -13.14 13.28
CA PHE A 18 5.45 -14.31 13.92
C PHE A 18 6.40 -13.90 15.05
N GLU A 19 6.35 -14.63 16.16
CA GLU A 19 7.24 -14.47 17.31
C GLU A 19 7.74 -15.84 17.76
N ARG A 20 8.89 -15.89 18.44
CA ARG A 20 9.34 -17.14 19.09
C ARG A 20 8.67 -17.29 20.45
N ASP A 21 8.12 -18.47 20.70
CA ASP A 21 7.60 -18.83 22.02
C ASP A 21 8.74 -19.16 23.01
N ASP A 22 8.39 -19.47 24.26
CA ASP A 22 9.36 -19.84 25.31
C ASP A 22 10.16 -21.11 24.98
N ARG A 23 9.72 -21.90 23.98
CA ARG A 23 10.39 -23.11 23.49
C ARG A 23 11.26 -22.84 22.27
N GLY A 24 11.25 -21.61 21.75
CA GLY A 24 11.95 -21.19 20.56
C GLY A 24 11.22 -21.51 19.25
N GLU A 25 9.98 -22.01 19.29
CA GLU A 25 9.18 -22.31 18.10
C GLU A 25 8.50 -21.05 17.58
N LEU A 26 8.34 -20.95 16.25
CA LEU A 26 7.67 -19.81 15.61
C LEU A 26 6.15 -19.94 15.78
N GLU A 27 5.54 -18.97 16.45
CA GLU A 27 4.11 -18.89 16.69
C GLU A 27 3.50 -17.71 15.91
N ALA A 28 2.43 -17.99 15.16
CA ALA A 28 1.66 -16.94 14.50
C ALA A 28 0.79 -16.20 15.53
N ARG A 29 0.89 -14.87 15.54
CA ARG A 29 0.08 -13.99 16.38
C ARG A 29 -0.70 -13.01 15.52
N ARG A 30 -1.90 -12.67 15.98
CA ARG A 30 -2.73 -11.69 15.30
C ARG A 30 -2.08 -10.32 15.34
N SER A 31 -1.90 -9.74 14.17
CA SER A 31 -1.53 -8.34 14.03
C SER A 31 -2.60 -7.44 14.64
N THR A 32 -2.21 -6.59 15.59
CA THR A 32 -3.08 -5.55 16.12
C THR A 32 -3.25 -4.42 15.11
N GLY A 33 -4.49 -4.07 14.75
CA GLY A 33 -4.78 -2.94 13.87
C GLY A 33 -6.21 -2.92 13.32
N GLY A 34 -6.73 -1.72 13.09
CA GLY A 34 -8.06 -1.51 12.52
C GLY A 34 -8.20 -2.05 11.09
N LEU A 35 -7.12 -2.01 10.30
CA LEU A 35 -7.07 -2.58 8.94
C LEU A 35 -7.37 -4.08 8.94
N VAL A 36 -6.56 -4.85 9.67
CA VAL A 36 -6.66 -6.32 9.72
C VAL A 36 -8.05 -6.73 10.19
N THR A 37 -8.57 -6.06 11.22
CA THR A 37 -9.92 -6.32 11.74
C THR A 37 -11.00 -6.06 10.69
N ALA A 38 -10.93 -4.93 9.97
CA ALA A 38 -11.91 -4.59 8.95
C ALA A 38 -11.86 -5.54 7.73
N LEU A 39 -10.67 -6.01 7.35
CA LEU A 39 -10.48 -6.87 6.18
C LEU A 39 -10.70 -8.36 6.47
N THR A 40 -10.61 -8.80 7.73
CA THR A 40 -10.87 -10.21 8.10
C THR A 40 -12.26 -10.67 7.62
N GLY A 41 -13.26 -9.78 7.66
CA GLY A 41 -14.62 -10.07 7.16
C GLY A 41 -14.71 -10.35 5.66
N LEU A 42 -13.84 -9.75 4.84
CA LEU A 42 -13.77 -10.02 3.39
C LEU A 42 -13.14 -11.38 3.11
N VAL A 43 -12.15 -11.76 3.92
CA VAL A 43 -11.40 -13.02 3.81
C VAL A 43 -12.23 -14.22 4.23
N HIS A 44 -13.16 -14.08 5.19
CA HIS A 44 -14.03 -15.18 5.62
C HIS A 44 -14.88 -15.81 4.51
N HIS A 45 -15.17 -15.06 3.45
CA HIS A 45 -16.10 -15.48 2.41
C HIS A 45 -15.40 -15.85 1.10
N ARG A 46 -14.06 -15.78 1.03
CA ARG A 46 -13.27 -16.02 -0.18
C ARG A 46 -11.92 -16.65 0.13
N ASP A 47 -11.41 -17.48 -0.77
CA ASP A 47 -10.02 -17.92 -0.74
C ASP A 47 -9.12 -16.75 -1.17
N ALA A 48 -8.77 -15.90 -0.20
CA ALA A 48 -7.99 -14.70 -0.41
C ALA A 48 -6.50 -14.94 -0.13
N LEU A 49 -5.65 -14.38 -0.98
CA LEU A 49 -4.22 -14.27 -0.74
C LEU A 49 -3.93 -12.91 -0.10
N TRP A 50 -3.22 -12.93 1.01
CA TRP A 50 -2.68 -11.74 1.65
C TRP A 50 -1.17 -11.66 1.41
N ILE A 51 -0.70 -10.57 0.83
CA ILE A 51 0.72 -10.27 0.64
C ILE A 51 1.09 -9.11 1.55
N ALA A 52 2.10 -9.29 2.39
CA ALA A 52 2.56 -8.27 3.32
C ALA A 52 4.07 -8.27 3.50
N SER A 53 4.63 -7.18 4.01
CA SER A 53 6.04 -7.10 4.36
C SER A 53 6.36 -8.06 5.52
N ALA A 54 7.50 -8.71 5.48
CA ALA A 54 8.10 -9.32 6.65
C ALA A 54 8.67 -8.20 7.53
N MET A 55 8.09 -7.98 8.72
CA MET A 55 8.39 -6.80 9.55
C MET A 55 9.35 -7.09 10.70
N SER A 56 9.71 -8.36 10.90
CA SER A 56 10.57 -8.84 11.97
C SER A 56 11.47 -9.98 11.49
N ASP A 57 12.55 -10.26 12.23
CA ASP A 57 13.43 -11.40 11.93
C ASP A 57 12.68 -12.74 11.91
N ALA A 58 11.66 -12.88 12.77
CA ALA A 58 10.80 -14.06 12.79
C ALA A 58 9.92 -14.14 11.53
N ASP A 59 9.35 -13.04 11.06
CA ASP A 59 8.61 -13.00 9.79
C ASP A 59 9.53 -13.35 8.60
N VAL A 60 10.77 -12.87 8.62
CA VAL A 60 11.78 -13.17 7.60
C VAL A 60 12.13 -14.66 7.60
N GLU A 61 12.32 -15.27 8.76
CA GLU A 61 12.55 -16.70 8.90
C GLU A 61 11.36 -17.53 8.37
N VAL A 62 10.13 -17.10 8.68
CA VAL A 62 8.92 -17.74 8.12
C VAL A 62 8.86 -17.59 6.61
N SER A 63 9.13 -16.41 6.07
CA SER A 63 9.19 -16.18 4.62
C SER A 63 10.21 -17.12 3.96
N ARG A 64 11.44 -17.18 4.48
CA ARG A 64 12.53 -18.01 3.95
C ARG A 64 12.25 -19.51 4.06
N SER A 65 11.65 -19.98 5.15
CA SER A 65 11.29 -21.40 5.32
C SER A 65 10.23 -21.88 4.31
N HIS A 66 9.42 -20.96 3.77
CA HIS A 66 8.48 -21.21 2.67
C HIS A 66 9.03 -20.81 1.30
N GLY A 67 10.34 -20.55 1.19
CA GLY A 67 11.01 -20.18 -0.06
C GLY A 67 10.52 -18.85 -0.66
N GLY A 68 10.02 -17.93 0.17
CA GLY A 68 9.47 -16.64 -0.26
C GLY A 68 8.12 -16.74 -0.99
N ARG A 69 7.44 -17.89 -0.92
CA ARG A 69 6.13 -18.14 -1.56
C ARG A 69 4.97 -18.02 -0.57
N SER A 70 3.75 -17.99 -1.09
CA SER A 70 2.55 -18.04 -0.27
C SER A 70 2.38 -19.39 0.46
N PHE A 71 1.85 -19.35 1.67
CA PHE A 71 1.57 -20.52 2.53
C PHE A 71 0.22 -20.37 3.23
N ASN A 72 -0.35 -21.49 3.68
CA ASN A 72 -1.62 -21.45 4.42
C ASN A 72 -1.38 -21.03 5.87
N CYS A 73 -2.11 -20.02 6.32
CA CYS A 73 -2.11 -19.54 7.69
C CYS A 73 -3.54 -19.64 8.25
N GLU A 74 -3.67 -20.13 9.47
CA GLU A 74 -4.94 -20.17 10.20
C GLU A 74 -4.79 -19.38 11.49
N LEU A 75 -5.62 -18.36 11.66
CA LEU A 75 -5.57 -17.45 12.80
C LEU A 75 -7.00 -17.05 13.19
N ASP A 76 -7.34 -17.14 14.47
CA ASP A 76 -8.69 -16.88 15.00
C ASP A 76 -9.82 -17.60 14.25
N GLY A 77 -9.56 -18.83 13.78
CA GLY A 77 -10.52 -19.63 13.01
C GLY A 77 -10.73 -19.17 11.56
N VAL A 78 -9.88 -18.27 11.06
CA VAL A 78 -9.87 -17.80 9.67
C VAL A 78 -8.67 -18.39 8.95
N ARG A 79 -8.91 -19.05 7.82
CA ARG A 79 -7.85 -19.54 6.94
C ARG A 79 -7.67 -18.58 5.78
N TYR A 80 -6.42 -18.21 5.52
CA TYR A 80 -6.03 -17.43 4.35
C TYR A 80 -4.67 -17.90 3.83
N ARG A 81 -4.40 -17.65 2.55
CA ARG A 81 -3.03 -17.76 2.02
C ARG A 81 -2.28 -16.49 2.40
N LEU A 82 -1.09 -16.63 2.97
CA LEU A 82 -0.23 -15.52 3.37
C LEU A 82 1.10 -15.62 2.62
N ARG A 83 1.58 -14.51 2.09
CA ARG A 83 2.96 -14.34 1.61
C ARG A 83 3.60 -13.19 2.37
N LEU A 84 4.70 -13.48 3.04
CA LEU A 84 5.54 -12.48 3.69
C LEU A 84 6.71 -12.13 2.77
N VAL A 85 6.88 -10.85 2.47
CA VAL A 85 7.88 -10.34 1.55
C VAL A 85 9.05 -9.78 2.34
N GLU A 86 10.17 -10.47 2.28
CA GLU A 86 11.44 -9.97 2.78
C GLU A 86 12.02 -8.95 1.80
N SER A 87 12.16 -7.70 2.26
CA SER A 87 12.94 -6.66 1.59
C SER A 87 14.31 -6.51 2.27
N ASP A 88 15.25 -5.87 1.58
CA ASP A 88 16.52 -5.47 2.21
C ASP A 88 16.25 -4.66 3.51
N ALA A 89 16.98 -4.98 4.58
CA ALA A 89 16.71 -4.41 5.89
C ALA A 89 16.96 -2.89 5.95
N VAL A 90 17.95 -2.38 5.21
CA VAL A 90 18.22 -0.94 5.12
C VAL A 90 17.12 -0.25 4.32
N ALA A 91 16.72 -0.84 3.19
CA ALA A 91 15.61 -0.33 2.39
C ALA A 91 14.30 -0.30 3.19
N TYR A 92 14.01 -1.33 3.98
CA TYR A 92 12.81 -1.39 4.82
C TYR A 92 12.83 -0.35 5.94
N ASP A 93 13.97 -0.13 6.59
CA ASP A 93 14.13 0.92 7.60
C ASP A 93 13.91 2.31 6.99
N GLN A 94 14.54 2.61 5.85
CA GLN A 94 14.34 3.87 5.12
C GLN A 94 12.87 4.05 4.69
N PHE A 95 12.26 3.01 4.14
CA PHE A 95 10.86 2.99 3.76
C PHE A 95 9.93 3.35 4.93
N TYR A 96 10.11 2.70 6.09
CA TYR A 96 9.14 2.78 7.19
C TYR A 96 9.44 3.94 8.16
N ASN A 97 10.71 4.07 8.55
CA ASN A 97 11.17 4.98 9.61
C ASN A 97 11.67 6.33 9.08
N VAL A 98 11.83 6.52 7.77
CA VAL A 98 12.19 7.82 7.17
C VAL A 98 11.07 8.36 6.29
N VAL A 99 10.46 7.53 5.44
CA VAL A 99 9.47 7.98 4.46
C VAL A 99 8.03 7.82 4.93
N ALA A 100 7.60 6.59 5.22
CA ALA A 100 6.18 6.33 5.51
C ALA A 100 5.69 7.13 6.72
N ASN A 101 6.35 6.98 7.89
CA ASN A 101 5.85 7.59 9.13
C ASN A 101 6.31 9.05 9.35
N PRO A 102 7.54 9.48 9.06
CA PRO A 102 7.92 10.88 9.27
C PRO A 102 7.50 11.82 8.15
N ILE A 103 7.36 11.33 6.92
CA ILE A 103 7.03 12.16 5.75
C ILE A 103 5.55 12.02 5.37
N LEU A 104 5.13 10.85 4.89
CA LEU A 104 3.77 10.67 4.35
C LEU A 104 2.70 10.86 5.42
N TRP A 105 2.86 10.20 6.58
CA TRP A 105 1.93 10.34 7.68
C TRP A 105 1.83 11.79 8.17
N PHE A 106 2.95 12.53 8.30
CA PHE A 106 2.90 13.91 8.78
C PHE A 106 2.22 14.87 7.80
N ILE A 107 2.53 14.76 6.50
CA ILE A 107 1.84 15.54 5.45
C ILE A 107 0.35 15.28 5.50
N GLN A 108 -0.01 13.99 5.58
CA GLN A 108 -1.39 13.57 5.49
C GLN A 108 -2.19 13.85 6.76
N HIS A 109 -1.54 14.19 7.86
CA HIS A 109 -2.19 14.58 9.12
C HIS A 109 -2.02 16.07 9.48
N TYR A 110 -1.48 16.90 8.57
CA TYR A 110 -1.18 18.32 8.83
C TYR A 110 -0.30 18.54 10.08
N LEU A 111 0.68 17.66 10.31
CA LEU A 111 1.50 17.68 11.54
C LEU A 111 2.79 18.50 11.41
N TRP A 112 3.13 18.99 10.22
CA TRP A 112 4.32 19.82 10.04
C TRP A 112 4.06 21.28 10.41
N ASP A 113 4.88 21.80 11.33
CA ASP A 113 5.07 23.23 11.51
C ASP A 113 5.96 23.76 10.39
N LEU A 114 5.33 24.28 9.33
CA LEU A 114 6.01 24.76 8.11
C LEU A 114 7.07 25.84 8.37
N SER A 115 7.10 26.45 9.56
CA SER A 115 8.16 27.40 9.93
C SER A 115 9.47 26.71 10.30
N ASN A 116 9.42 25.44 10.71
CA ASN A 116 10.55 24.68 11.27
C ASN A 116 10.78 23.31 10.59
N ALA A 117 9.76 22.74 9.95
CA ALA A 117 9.78 21.41 9.36
C ALA A 117 8.82 21.33 8.15
N PRO A 118 9.05 20.40 7.21
CA PRO A 118 10.15 19.43 7.19
C PRO A 118 11.43 20.04 6.63
N ASP A 119 12.56 19.45 7.03
CA ASP A 119 13.85 19.63 6.35
C ASP A 119 14.07 18.40 5.45
N ILE A 120 13.49 18.41 4.25
CA ILE A 120 13.67 17.33 3.26
C ILE A 120 14.99 17.58 2.54
N ARG A 121 16.02 16.81 2.92
CA ARG A 121 17.37 16.90 2.38
C ARG A 121 17.67 15.70 1.51
N ARG A 122 18.93 15.59 1.10
CA ARG A 122 19.43 14.48 0.26
C ARG A 122 19.19 13.12 0.90
N GLU A 123 19.24 13.02 2.23
CA GLU A 123 19.05 11.75 2.96
C GLU A 123 17.60 11.27 2.84
N GLU A 124 16.62 12.16 3.00
CA GLU A 124 15.20 11.82 2.86
C GLU A 124 14.83 11.49 1.41
N VAL A 125 15.43 12.20 0.44
CA VAL A 125 15.28 11.89 -0.99
C VAL A 125 15.87 10.52 -1.30
N ALA A 126 17.09 10.22 -0.83
CA ALA A 126 17.71 8.91 -1.00
C ALA A 126 16.89 7.80 -0.34
N ALA A 127 16.35 8.04 0.87
CA ALA A 127 15.46 7.09 1.53
C ALA A 127 14.16 6.83 0.74
N TYR A 128 13.64 7.83 0.04
CA TYR A 128 12.53 7.62 -0.90
C TYR A 128 12.94 6.73 -2.07
N GLU A 129 14.07 7.03 -2.71
CA GLU A 129 14.56 6.33 -3.90
C GLU A 129 15.01 4.89 -3.62
N GLU A 130 15.76 4.69 -2.54
CA GLU A 130 16.43 3.42 -2.21
C GLU A 130 15.63 2.58 -1.20
N GLY A 131 14.77 3.21 -0.41
CA GLY A 131 13.89 2.54 0.55
C GLY A 131 12.47 2.41 0.04
N TYR A 132 11.74 3.54 -0.06
CA TYR A 132 10.31 3.52 -0.32
C TYR A 132 9.95 2.89 -1.67
N ARG A 133 10.70 3.21 -2.73
CA ARG A 133 10.52 2.59 -4.04
C ARG A 133 10.84 1.10 -4.01
N THR A 134 11.95 0.71 -3.39
CA THR A 134 12.41 -0.69 -3.31
C THR A 134 11.38 -1.59 -2.65
N VAL A 135 10.87 -1.22 -1.47
CA VAL A 135 9.85 -2.03 -0.77
C VAL A 135 8.54 -2.11 -1.56
N ASN A 136 8.13 -1.02 -2.20
CA ASN A 136 6.94 -1.03 -3.08
C ASN A 136 7.14 -1.93 -4.30
N GLU A 137 8.35 -1.98 -4.86
CA GLU A 137 8.69 -2.88 -5.97
C GLU A 137 8.70 -4.34 -5.55
N ASP A 138 9.27 -4.66 -4.38
CA ASP A 138 9.31 -6.03 -3.87
C ASP A 138 7.91 -6.58 -3.61
N LEU A 139 7.04 -5.77 -2.99
CA LEU A 139 5.63 -6.13 -2.79
C LEU A 139 4.89 -6.27 -4.12
N ALA A 140 5.11 -5.37 -5.08
CA ALA A 140 4.49 -5.48 -6.40
C ALA A 140 4.97 -6.72 -7.17
N ARG A 141 6.26 -7.06 -7.12
CA ARG A 141 6.80 -8.31 -7.70
C ARG A 141 6.16 -9.54 -7.05
N ALA A 142 5.99 -9.53 -5.74
CA ALA A 142 5.31 -10.63 -5.04
C ALA A 142 3.85 -10.81 -5.48
N VAL A 143 3.13 -9.74 -5.79
CA VAL A 143 1.79 -9.83 -6.41
C VAL A 143 1.89 -10.46 -7.80
N LEU A 144 2.79 -9.97 -8.66
CA LEU A 144 2.94 -10.47 -10.04
C LEU A 144 3.30 -11.96 -10.09
N ASP A 145 4.06 -12.45 -9.11
CA ASP A 145 4.41 -13.87 -8.97
C ASP A 145 3.24 -14.79 -8.58
N GLU A 146 2.16 -14.23 -8.04
CA GLU A 146 1.00 -14.98 -7.51
C GLU A 146 -0.27 -14.77 -8.35
N VAL A 147 -0.33 -13.72 -9.17
CA VAL A 147 -1.48 -13.39 -10.00
C VAL A 147 -1.40 -14.06 -11.36
N GLU A 148 -2.14 -15.17 -11.50
CA GLU A 148 -2.19 -15.95 -12.74
C GLU A 148 -3.30 -15.51 -13.70
N SER A 149 -4.46 -15.10 -13.17
CA SER A 149 -5.66 -14.74 -13.96
C SER A 149 -5.78 -13.23 -14.15
N ASP A 150 -6.31 -12.81 -15.31
CA ASP A 150 -6.68 -11.42 -15.62
C ASP A 150 -7.89 -10.94 -14.81
N ASP A 151 -8.77 -11.85 -14.39
CA ASP A 151 -9.93 -11.56 -13.54
C ASP A 151 -9.58 -11.33 -12.05
N THR A 152 -8.29 -11.33 -11.68
CA THR A 152 -7.84 -11.16 -10.30
C THR A 152 -8.01 -9.72 -9.83
N VAL A 153 -8.67 -9.55 -8.68
CA VAL A 153 -8.80 -8.25 -8.02
C VAL A 153 -7.62 -8.06 -7.06
N VAL A 154 -6.80 -7.05 -7.30
CA VAL A 154 -5.72 -6.66 -6.39
C VAL A 154 -6.15 -5.43 -5.59
N MET A 155 -6.23 -5.58 -4.27
CA MET A 155 -6.56 -4.51 -3.34
C MET A 155 -5.33 -4.11 -2.54
N LEU A 156 -4.80 -2.92 -2.82
CA LEU A 156 -3.72 -2.32 -2.05
C LEU A 156 -4.28 -1.49 -0.90
N HIS A 157 -3.58 -1.52 0.22
CA HIS A 157 -4.01 -0.86 1.44
C HIS A 157 -2.95 0.09 1.97
N ASP A 158 -3.41 1.33 2.14
CA ASP A 158 -2.78 2.40 2.89
C ASP A 158 -1.58 3.09 2.24
N TYR A 159 -1.12 4.17 2.89
CA TYR A 159 -0.08 5.09 2.41
C TYR A 159 1.31 4.49 2.22
N HIS A 160 1.52 3.30 2.77
CA HIS A 160 2.74 2.54 2.58
C HIS A 160 2.96 2.14 1.11
N LEU A 161 1.88 2.01 0.34
CA LEU A 161 1.92 1.34 -0.96
C LEU A 161 1.60 2.24 -2.14
N TYR A 162 1.86 3.55 -2.06
CA TYR A 162 1.44 4.46 -3.12
C TYR A 162 2.09 4.18 -4.46
N ARG A 163 3.30 3.62 -4.50
CA ARG A 163 4.01 3.37 -5.75
C ARG A 163 3.75 1.99 -6.35
N ALA A 164 3.42 1.00 -5.52
CA ALA A 164 3.18 -0.37 -5.98
C ALA A 164 2.18 -0.48 -7.16
N PRO A 165 1.06 0.26 -7.23
CA PRO A 165 0.12 0.15 -8.35
C PRO A 165 0.73 0.53 -9.70
N LYS A 166 1.66 1.49 -9.75
CA LYS A 166 2.37 1.87 -10.99
C LYS A 166 3.26 0.74 -11.50
N VAL A 167 3.94 0.04 -10.60
CA VAL A 167 4.74 -1.14 -10.94
C VAL A 167 3.85 -2.26 -11.49
N LEU A 168 2.72 -2.54 -10.81
CA LEU A 168 1.75 -3.55 -11.23
C LEU A 168 1.15 -3.21 -12.60
N ARG A 169 0.65 -1.99 -12.78
CA ARG A 169 0.02 -1.54 -14.02
C ARG A 169 0.97 -1.59 -15.21
N SER A 170 2.26 -1.27 -14.99
CA SER A 170 3.28 -1.31 -16.04
C SER A 170 3.55 -2.74 -16.52
N ALA A 171 3.52 -3.72 -15.61
CA ALA A 171 3.75 -5.13 -15.94
C ALA A 171 2.49 -5.84 -16.45
N ARG A 172 1.33 -5.48 -15.89
CA ARG A 172 0.03 -6.10 -16.17
C ARG A 172 -1.04 -5.01 -16.32
N PRO A 173 -1.15 -4.39 -17.51
CA PRO A 173 -2.11 -3.33 -17.77
C PRO A 173 -3.58 -3.80 -17.67
N ASP A 174 -3.81 -5.10 -17.70
CA ASP A 174 -5.11 -5.78 -17.62
C ASP A 174 -5.66 -5.94 -16.20
N LEU A 175 -4.83 -5.86 -15.15
CA LEU A 175 -5.29 -6.12 -13.79
C LEU A 175 -6.28 -5.08 -13.29
N PHE A 176 -7.26 -5.55 -12.54
CA PHE A 176 -8.12 -4.65 -11.79
C PHE A 176 -7.46 -4.28 -10.46
N LEU A 177 -7.09 -2.99 -10.33
CA LEU A 177 -6.38 -2.45 -9.18
C LEU A 177 -7.28 -1.52 -8.36
N HIS A 178 -7.39 -1.80 -7.07
CA HIS A 178 -8.11 -0.97 -6.12
C HIS A 178 -7.19 -0.57 -4.96
N HIS A 179 -7.13 0.71 -4.61
CA HIS A 179 -6.36 1.18 -3.46
C HIS A 179 -7.27 1.85 -2.44
N PHE A 180 -7.31 1.32 -1.22
CA PHE A 180 -7.98 1.99 -0.10
C PHE A 180 -6.96 2.72 0.79
N ILE A 181 -7.15 4.02 0.98
CA ILE A 181 -6.26 4.87 1.78
C ILE A 181 -6.92 5.10 3.15
N HIS A 182 -6.26 4.63 4.21
CA HIS A 182 -6.88 4.56 5.53
C HIS A 182 -6.63 5.80 6.39
N ILE A 183 -5.72 6.67 5.94
CA ILE A 183 -5.40 7.94 6.60
C ILE A 183 -6.01 9.13 5.83
N PRO A 184 -6.03 10.34 6.42
CA PRO A 184 -6.58 11.49 5.73
C PRO A 184 -5.82 11.81 4.43
N TRP A 185 -6.50 12.48 3.50
CA TRP A 185 -5.84 13.11 2.37
C TRP A 185 -5.92 14.62 2.51
N THR A 186 -4.78 15.30 2.43
CA THR A 186 -4.67 16.74 2.67
C THR A 186 -4.79 17.55 1.39
N GLN A 187 -5.02 18.85 1.55
CA GLN A 187 -5.15 19.82 0.47
C GLN A 187 -3.83 20.07 -0.26
N PRO A 188 -3.87 20.62 -1.49
CA PRO A 188 -2.70 20.80 -2.36
C PRO A 188 -1.49 21.43 -1.68
N ASP A 189 -1.68 22.46 -0.85
CA ASP A 189 -0.57 23.18 -0.21
C ASP A 189 0.27 22.30 0.71
N ALA A 190 -0.34 21.34 1.41
CA ALA A 190 0.40 20.39 2.25
C ALA A 190 1.33 19.48 1.40
N TRP A 191 0.88 19.11 0.20
CA TRP A 191 1.68 18.32 -0.74
C TRP A 191 2.76 19.15 -1.46
N ARG A 192 2.60 20.49 -1.53
CA ARG A 192 3.61 21.38 -2.16
C ARG A 192 4.95 21.39 -1.45
N VAL A 193 4.98 20.93 -0.20
CA VAL A 193 6.17 20.81 0.63
C VAL A 193 7.12 19.71 0.13
N LEU A 194 6.59 18.66 -0.51
CA LEU A 194 7.43 17.61 -1.10
C LEU A 194 8.15 18.11 -2.36
N PRO A 195 9.39 17.63 -2.61
CA PRO A 195 10.02 17.71 -3.92
C PRO A 195 9.05 17.24 -5.03
N SER A 196 9.06 17.93 -6.17
CA SER A 196 8.07 17.71 -7.23
C SER A 196 8.13 16.30 -7.81
N ASP A 197 9.32 15.75 -7.97
CA ASP A 197 9.58 14.38 -8.45
C ASP A 197 9.05 13.30 -7.52
N ILE A 198 9.23 13.46 -6.21
CA ILE A 198 8.65 12.56 -5.19
C ILE A 198 7.13 12.64 -5.22
N ARG A 199 6.60 13.86 -5.24
CA ARG A 199 5.15 14.10 -5.28
C ARG A 199 4.53 13.51 -6.55
N GLU A 200 5.17 13.71 -7.69
CA GLU A 200 4.72 13.18 -8.97
C GLU A 200 4.69 11.65 -8.94
N ASP A 201 5.78 11.02 -8.52
CA ASP A 201 5.85 9.56 -8.45
C ASP A 201 4.82 8.94 -7.50
N ILE A 202 4.51 9.59 -6.37
CA ILE A 202 3.44 9.17 -5.45
C ILE A 202 2.07 9.23 -6.13
N PHE A 203 1.72 10.37 -6.74
CA PHE A 203 0.40 10.56 -7.33
C PHE A 203 0.21 9.69 -8.58
N GLU A 204 1.23 9.56 -9.44
CA GLU A 204 1.21 8.62 -10.57
C GLU A 204 1.04 7.17 -10.08
N GLY A 205 1.72 6.83 -8.98
CA GLY A 205 1.52 5.60 -8.24
C GLY A 205 0.05 5.34 -7.91
N VAL A 206 -0.58 6.26 -7.18
CA VAL A 206 -1.99 6.15 -6.77
C VAL A 206 -2.95 6.16 -7.97
N LEU A 207 -2.71 7.00 -8.97
CA LEU A 207 -3.51 7.10 -10.19
C LEU A 207 -3.34 5.91 -11.15
N SER A 208 -2.41 4.99 -10.87
CA SER A 208 -2.29 3.74 -11.61
C SER A 208 -3.38 2.71 -11.25
N ASN A 209 -4.17 2.98 -10.21
CA ASN A 209 -5.34 2.20 -9.84
C ASN A 209 -6.54 2.45 -10.78
N ASP A 210 -7.52 1.56 -10.75
CA ASP A 210 -8.84 1.75 -11.36
C ASP A 210 -9.81 2.42 -10.37
N ILE A 211 -9.72 2.05 -9.09
CA ILE A 211 -10.49 2.63 -8.01
C ILE A 211 -9.58 3.07 -6.86
N ILE A 212 -9.81 4.28 -6.35
CA ILE A 212 -9.18 4.81 -5.14
C ILE A 212 -10.28 5.09 -4.12
N GLY A 213 -10.22 4.47 -2.94
CA GLY A 213 -11.19 4.62 -1.87
C GLY A 213 -10.65 5.40 -0.68
N PHE A 214 -11.50 6.25 -0.11
CA PHE A 214 -11.25 6.98 1.14
C PHE A 214 -12.37 6.76 2.15
N HIS A 215 -12.07 7.00 3.44
CA HIS A 215 -13.07 6.94 4.51
C HIS A 215 -14.12 8.05 4.44
N THR A 216 -13.79 9.23 3.89
CA THR A 216 -14.67 10.40 3.95
C THR A 216 -14.71 11.15 2.62
N GLN A 217 -15.86 11.80 2.37
CA GLN A 217 -16.03 12.70 1.22
C GLN A 217 -15.06 13.90 1.26
N ALA A 218 -14.58 14.29 2.44
CA ALA A 218 -13.58 15.35 2.57
C ALA A 218 -12.23 14.92 2.00
N TYR A 219 -11.78 13.69 2.30
CA TYR A 219 -10.51 13.16 1.78
C TYR A 219 -10.58 12.93 0.28
N ARG A 220 -11.68 12.35 -0.21
CA ARG A 220 -11.97 12.25 -1.65
C ARG A 220 -11.88 13.62 -2.34
N ARG A 221 -12.57 14.64 -1.81
CA ARG A 221 -12.53 16.00 -2.39
C ARG A 221 -11.12 16.57 -2.41
N ASN A 222 -10.34 16.39 -1.33
CA ASN A 222 -8.96 16.87 -1.28
C ASN A 222 -8.08 16.17 -2.32
N PHE A 223 -8.21 14.86 -2.51
CA PHE A 223 -7.48 14.12 -3.55
C PHE A 223 -7.80 14.64 -4.96
N LEU A 224 -9.10 14.83 -5.26
CA LEU A 224 -9.55 15.38 -6.54
C LEU A 224 -9.03 16.80 -6.78
N LEU A 225 -8.98 17.63 -5.73
CA LEU A 225 -8.42 18.98 -5.80
C LEU A 225 -6.91 18.93 -6.07
N CYS A 226 -6.17 18.04 -5.41
CA CYS A 226 -4.74 17.81 -5.68
C CYS A 226 -4.49 17.40 -7.12
N CYS A 227 -5.27 16.46 -7.67
CA CYS A 227 -5.15 16.03 -9.07
C CYS A 227 -5.34 17.22 -10.04
N ARG A 228 -6.26 18.13 -9.73
CA ARG A 228 -6.48 19.32 -10.55
C ARG A 228 -5.37 20.35 -10.42
N GLU A 229 -5.03 20.74 -9.20
CA GLU A 229 -4.16 21.91 -8.95
C GLU A 229 -2.67 21.61 -9.03
N LEU A 230 -2.26 20.39 -8.74
CA LEU A 230 -0.85 20.00 -8.74
C LEU A 230 -0.43 19.38 -10.08
N PHE A 231 -1.39 18.77 -10.79
CA PHE A 231 -1.10 17.99 -12.01
C PHE A 231 -1.87 18.47 -13.24
N GLY A 232 -2.82 19.40 -13.10
CA GLY A 232 -3.60 19.91 -14.22
C GLY A 232 -4.52 18.86 -14.86
N LEU A 233 -4.85 17.78 -14.14
CA LEU A 233 -5.66 16.69 -14.68
C LEU A 233 -7.13 17.11 -14.83
N GLU A 234 -7.80 16.48 -15.80
CA GLU A 234 -9.25 16.62 -15.94
C GLU A 234 -9.95 15.80 -14.85
N VAL A 235 -10.81 16.48 -14.10
CA VAL A 235 -11.50 15.92 -12.94
C VAL A 235 -13.00 16.24 -13.00
N ASP A 236 -13.84 15.20 -12.95
CA ASP A 236 -15.27 15.34 -12.68
C ASP A 236 -15.52 15.19 -11.18
N ASP A 237 -15.69 16.31 -10.48
CA ASP A 237 -15.94 16.34 -9.03
C ASP A 237 -17.23 15.59 -8.64
N ARG A 238 -18.24 15.61 -9.51
CA ARG A 238 -19.56 15.07 -9.20
C ARG A 238 -19.52 13.55 -9.25
N SER A 239 -18.93 12.97 -10.30
CA SER A 239 -18.79 11.51 -10.44
C SER A 239 -17.54 10.96 -9.72
N GLY A 240 -16.60 11.82 -9.33
CA GLY A 240 -15.32 11.44 -8.74
C GLY A 240 -14.46 10.69 -9.73
N ILE A 241 -14.30 11.21 -10.94
CA ILE A 241 -13.47 10.60 -11.98
C ILE A 241 -12.30 11.52 -12.27
N VAL A 242 -11.09 10.96 -12.31
CA VAL A 242 -9.87 11.62 -12.79
C VAL A 242 -9.46 10.94 -14.09
N ARG A 243 -9.21 11.73 -15.15
CA ARG A 243 -8.63 11.20 -16.39
C ARG A 243 -7.12 11.22 -16.30
N PHE A 244 -6.50 10.05 -16.39
CA PHE A 244 -5.06 9.88 -16.27
C PHE A 244 -4.58 8.83 -17.28
N GLU A 245 -3.62 9.20 -18.13
CA GLU A 245 -3.04 8.34 -19.18
C GLU A 245 -4.07 7.61 -20.06
N GLY A 246 -5.15 8.31 -20.42
CA GLY A 246 -6.22 7.74 -21.25
C GLY A 246 -7.19 6.80 -20.52
N ARG A 247 -7.05 6.64 -19.20
CA ARG A 247 -7.95 5.85 -18.34
C ARG A 247 -8.81 6.76 -17.46
N GLU A 248 -9.95 6.23 -17.03
CA GLU A 248 -10.79 6.83 -16.00
C GLU A 248 -10.51 6.17 -14.65
N VAL A 249 -9.99 6.96 -13.70
CA VAL A 249 -9.72 6.52 -12.34
C VAL A 249 -10.86 6.98 -11.44
N TRP A 250 -11.51 6.03 -10.78
CA TRP A 250 -12.68 6.30 -9.95
C TRP A 250 -12.30 6.53 -8.49
N VAL A 251 -12.61 7.72 -7.98
CA VAL A 251 -12.32 8.13 -6.61
C VAL A 251 -13.59 8.10 -5.77
N ARG A 252 -13.55 7.38 -4.64
CA ARG A 252 -14.70 7.02 -3.82
C ARG A 252 -14.58 7.48 -2.37
#